data_AF-A0A9D9HQA6-F1
#
_entry.id   AF-A0A9D9HQA6-F1
#
_cell.length_a   1.000
_cell.length_b   1.000
_cell.length_c   1.000
_cell.angle_alpha   90.00
_cell.angle_beta   90.00
_cell.angle_gamma   90.00
#
_symmetry.space_group_name_H-M   'P 1'
#
loop_
_entity.id
_entity.type
_entity.pdbx_description
1 polymer ?
#
loop_
_entity_poly.entity_id
_entity_poly.type
_entity_poly.pdbx_seq_one_letter_code
_entity_poly.pdbx_strand_id
1 'polypeptide(L)'
;MKFISSFIIISIVIFSLFFSLIFVSSKIFLHYDMEGLWITYRPFFIIQILVLFLAGIAIALIWIYGGKKLSYIENEDWPGLASYMETRILDKGRLSGKNLKLFLNSHFLSGDFETVKSSIPVIRNKNPDFFNKNRANLGYVYILTKEYRQAADFFEDSCNTVKENPLLRFFYGYSLYASNQKEAAVKNLFPLLESYNPLFKLLSAYGIKRIMDLSFIFLGEEKKNIETSLEKIKKELKPGLTMKKSPVKACFLKEQKEVYCPAIKPWYEKSLLWLKEE
;
A
#
# COMPACT_ATOMS: atom_id res chain seq x y z
N MET A 1 22.47 -9.98 -8.94
CA MET A 1 21.96 -10.64 -10.17
C MET A 1 20.55 -10.14 -10.42
N LYS A 2 20.25 -9.71 -11.65
CA LYS A 2 18.90 -9.21 -12.02
C LYS A 2 17.86 -10.31 -11.79
N PHE A 3 16.67 -9.95 -11.30
CA PHE A 3 15.66 -10.93 -10.89
C PHE A 3 15.20 -11.82 -12.05
N ILE A 4 15.14 -11.31 -13.28
CA ILE A 4 14.93 -12.07 -14.52
C ILE A 4 16.04 -13.11 -14.70
N SER A 5 17.31 -12.72 -14.52
CA SER A 5 18.44 -13.66 -14.63
C SER A 5 18.34 -14.76 -13.58
N SER A 6 18.02 -14.41 -12.33
CA SER A 6 17.83 -15.40 -11.25
C SER A 6 16.63 -16.32 -11.52
N PHE A 7 15.51 -15.79 -12.02
CA PHE A 7 14.33 -16.57 -12.37
C PHE A 7 14.59 -17.52 -13.53
N ILE A 8 15.31 -17.07 -14.57
CA ILE A 8 15.74 -17.90 -15.70
C ILE A 8 16.67 -19.01 -15.21
N ILE A 9 17.68 -18.68 -14.40
CA ILE A 9 18.63 -19.66 -13.86
C ILE A 9 17.91 -20.70 -13.01
N ILE A 10 17.04 -20.29 -12.09
CA ILE A 10 16.26 -21.22 -11.26
C ILE A 10 15.36 -22.10 -12.13
N SER A 11 14.72 -21.53 -13.15
CA SER A 11 13.88 -22.30 -14.07
C SER A 11 14.70 -23.32 -14.86
N ILE A 12 15.91 -22.96 -15.32
CA ILE A 12 16.84 -23.86 -16.00
C ILE A 12 17.31 -24.97 -15.05
N VAL A 13 17.64 -24.65 -13.80
CA VAL A 13 18.08 -25.64 -12.81
C VAL A 13 16.96 -26.62 -12.50
N ILE A 14 15.74 -26.14 -12.24
CA ILE A 14 14.57 -27.00 -12.01
C ILE A 14 14.32 -27.88 -13.24
N PHE A 15 14.32 -27.28 -14.43
CA PHE A 15 14.13 -28.02 -15.68
C PHE A 15 15.22 -29.09 -15.87
N SER A 16 16.49 -28.75 -15.62
CA SER A 16 17.62 -29.68 -15.72
C SER A 16 17.51 -30.82 -14.71
N LEU A 17 17.07 -30.56 -13.48
CA LEU A 17 16.84 -31.60 -12.46
C LEU A 17 15.73 -32.56 -12.90
N PHE A 18 14.59 -32.02 -13.33
CA PHE A 18 13.49 -32.84 -13.87
C PHE A 18 13.92 -33.63 -15.11
N PHE A 19 14.63 -33.00 -16.03
CA PHE A 19 15.16 -33.65 -17.23
C PHE A 19 16.16 -34.76 -16.87
N SER A 20 17.05 -34.53 -15.90
CA SER A 20 17.98 -35.56 -15.44
C SER A 20 17.25 -36.76 -14.82
N LEU A 21 16.18 -36.55 -14.06
CA LEU A 21 15.35 -37.63 -13.49
C LEU A 21 14.67 -38.47 -14.57
N ILE A 22 14.19 -37.83 -15.63
CA ILE A 22 13.62 -38.50 -16.81
C ILE A 22 14.68 -39.37 -17.49
N PHE A 23 15.90 -38.87 -17.69
CA PHE A 23 16.97 -39.64 -18.35
C PHE A 23 17.52 -40.77 -17.47
N VAL A 24 17.70 -40.54 -16.17
CA VAL A 24 18.15 -41.58 -15.22
C VAL A 24 17.12 -42.70 -15.14
N SER A 25 15.83 -42.38 -15.05
CA SER A 25 14.77 -43.39 -15.12
C SER A 25 14.81 -44.14 -16.46
N SER A 26 14.88 -43.46 -17.61
CA SER A 26 14.95 -44.13 -18.92
C SER A 26 16.12 -45.11 -19.09
N LYS A 27 17.31 -44.79 -18.56
CA LYS A 27 18.50 -45.66 -18.64
C LYS A 27 18.36 -46.90 -17.77
N ILE A 28 17.74 -46.78 -16.59
CA ILE A 28 17.43 -47.93 -15.73
C ILE A 28 16.45 -48.87 -16.44
N PHE A 29 15.46 -48.33 -17.15
CA PHE A 29 14.50 -49.12 -17.94
C PHE A 29 15.10 -49.79 -19.18
N LEU A 30 16.09 -49.17 -19.84
CA LEU A 30 16.73 -49.73 -21.04
C LEU A 30 17.77 -50.83 -20.75
N HIS A 31 18.34 -50.85 -19.54
CA HIS A 31 19.40 -51.80 -19.18
C HIS A 31 18.86 -53.14 -18.65
N TYR A 32 17.64 -53.15 -18.13
CA TYR A 32 16.95 -54.36 -17.73
C TYR A 32 15.83 -54.60 -18.74
N ASP A 33 15.81 -55.78 -19.37
CA ASP A 33 14.82 -56.21 -20.38
C ASP A 33 13.42 -56.36 -19.75
N MET A 34 12.80 -55.21 -19.44
CA MET A 34 11.66 -55.06 -18.54
C MET A 34 10.49 -54.41 -19.29
N GLU A 35 10.09 -55.00 -20.41
CA GLU A 35 8.92 -54.54 -21.20
C GLU A 35 7.66 -54.38 -20.34
N GLY A 36 7.47 -55.26 -19.34
CA GLY A 36 6.33 -55.20 -18.40
C GLY A 36 6.36 -54.00 -17.44
N LEU A 37 7.55 -53.54 -17.03
CA LEU A 37 7.67 -52.34 -16.21
C LEU A 37 7.43 -51.08 -17.07
N TRP A 38 7.84 -51.07 -18.35
CA TRP A 38 7.61 -49.91 -19.23
C TRP A 38 6.11 -49.61 -19.39
N ILE A 39 5.27 -50.63 -19.56
CA ILE A 39 3.80 -50.46 -19.63
C ILE A 39 3.23 -49.88 -18.33
N THR A 40 3.78 -50.28 -17.18
CA THR A 40 3.35 -49.82 -15.84
C THR A 40 3.77 -48.38 -15.57
N TYR A 41 4.97 -47.96 -15.99
CA TYR A 41 5.54 -46.64 -15.68
C TYR A 41 5.43 -45.60 -16.82
N ARG A 42 5.05 -46.00 -18.04
CA ARG A 42 4.72 -45.11 -19.16
C ARG A 42 3.79 -43.94 -18.77
N PRO A 43 2.70 -44.12 -18.02
CA PRO A 43 1.86 -42.99 -17.61
C PRO A 43 2.61 -41.98 -16.74
N PHE A 44 3.52 -42.40 -15.86
CA PHE A 44 4.34 -41.48 -15.06
C PHE A 44 5.28 -40.65 -15.94
N PHE A 45 5.87 -41.26 -16.97
CA PHE A 45 6.71 -40.58 -17.94
C PHE A 45 5.94 -39.51 -18.74
N ILE A 46 4.72 -39.86 -19.18
CA ILE A 46 3.82 -38.92 -19.86
C ILE A 46 3.43 -37.77 -18.94
N ILE A 47 3.12 -38.05 -17.67
CA ILE A 47 2.79 -37.03 -16.67
C ILE A 47 3.98 -36.09 -16.44
N GLN A 48 5.22 -36.61 -16.35
CA GLN A 48 6.42 -35.78 -16.18
C GLN A 48 6.65 -34.85 -17.37
N ILE A 49 6.51 -35.35 -18.60
CA ILE A 49 6.61 -34.53 -19.82
C ILE A 49 5.50 -33.46 -19.84
N LEU A 50 4.27 -33.82 -19.47
CA LEU A 50 3.16 -32.89 -19.40
C LEU A 50 3.40 -31.78 -18.36
N VAL A 51 3.93 -32.14 -17.18
CA VAL A 51 4.30 -31.16 -16.14
C VAL A 51 5.38 -30.20 -16.63
N LEU A 52 6.41 -30.70 -17.32
CA LEU A 52 7.44 -29.84 -17.93
C LEU A 52 6.88 -28.91 -19.00
N PHE A 53 5.98 -29.42 -19.84
CA PHE A 53 5.32 -28.62 -20.87
C PHE A 53 4.44 -27.52 -20.26
N LEU A 54 3.62 -27.85 -19.26
CA LEU A 54 2.79 -26.90 -18.52
C LEU A 54 3.63 -25.85 -17.78
N ALA A 55 4.76 -26.27 -17.18
CA ALA A 55 5.70 -25.34 -16.54
C ALA A 55 6.33 -24.38 -17.56
N GLY A 56 6.72 -24.87 -18.74
CA GLY A 56 7.23 -24.05 -19.83
C GLY A 56 6.20 -23.02 -20.32
N ILE A 57 4.95 -23.44 -20.50
CA ILE A 57 3.84 -22.53 -20.83
C ILE A 57 3.63 -21.49 -19.73
N ALA A 58 3.62 -21.89 -18.46
CA ALA A 58 3.44 -20.96 -17.35
C ALA A 58 4.54 -19.89 -17.32
N ILE A 59 5.81 -20.28 -17.54
CA ILE A 59 6.94 -19.35 -17.64
C ILE A 59 6.76 -18.38 -18.81
N ALA A 60 6.39 -18.89 -19.99
CA ALA A 60 6.15 -18.06 -21.17
C ALA A 60 5.02 -17.04 -20.94
N LEU A 61 3.92 -17.46 -20.31
CA LEU A 61 2.82 -16.57 -19.94
C LEU A 61 3.28 -15.49 -18.96
N ILE A 62 4.03 -15.83 -17.92
CA ILE A 62 4.57 -14.84 -16.96
C ILE A 62 5.42 -13.80 -17.69
N TRP A 63 6.26 -14.23 -18.63
CA TRP A 63 7.12 -13.33 -19.39
C TRP A 63 6.33 -12.42 -20.34
N ILE A 64 5.36 -12.96 -21.07
CA ILE A 64 4.51 -12.18 -22.01
C ILE A 64 3.65 -11.14 -21.25
N TYR A 65 3.03 -11.53 -20.14
CA TYR A 65 2.09 -10.66 -19.41
C TYR A 65 2.78 -9.69 -18.44
N GLY A 66 3.93 -10.08 -17.89
CA GLY A 66 4.62 -9.35 -16.81
C GLY A 66 6.00 -8.79 -17.18
N GLY A 67 6.62 -9.27 -18.26
CA GLY A 67 8.03 -9.00 -18.59
C GLY A 67 8.36 -7.53 -18.75
N LYS A 68 7.52 -6.74 -19.44
CA LYS A 68 7.74 -5.29 -19.60
C LYS A 68 7.74 -4.55 -18.27
N LYS A 69 6.74 -4.81 -17.42
CA LYS A 69 6.62 -4.20 -16.08
C LYS A 69 7.84 -4.55 -15.22
N LEU A 70 8.25 -5.81 -15.24
CA LEU A 70 9.38 -6.31 -14.47
C LEU A 70 10.70 -5.70 -14.97
N SER A 71 10.88 -5.56 -16.28
CA SER A 71 12.06 -4.93 -16.87
C SER A 71 12.24 -3.48 -16.43
N TYR A 72 11.18 -2.69 -16.35
CA TYR A 72 11.29 -1.31 -15.85
C TYR A 72 11.71 -1.28 -14.38
N ILE A 73 11.14 -2.17 -13.55
CA ILE A 73 11.51 -2.29 -12.12
C ILE A 73 12.97 -2.71 -11.97
N GLU A 74 13.44 -3.66 -12.78
CA GLU A 74 14.81 -4.19 -12.68
C GLU A 74 15.89 -3.23 -13.17
N ASN A 75 15.56 -2.41 -14.16
CA ASN A 75 16.47 -1.38 -14.65
C ASN A 75 16.32 -0.06 -13.85
N GLU A 76 15.50 -0.06 -12.79
CA GLU A 76 15.17 1.15 -12.00
C GLU A 76 14.69 2.33 -12.87
N ASP A 77 14.06 2.01 -14.01
CA ASP A 77 13.51 2.99 -14.95
C ASP A 77 12.10 3.38 -14.49
N TRP A 78 12.06 4.21 -13.45
CA TRP A 78 10.83 4.74 -12.86
C TRP A 78 10.00 5.59 -13.83
N PRO A 79 10.60 6.47 -14.67
CA PRO A 79 9.84 7.23 -15.66
C PRO A 79 9.22 6.33 -16.74
N GLY A 80 9.96 5.33 -17.23
CA GLY A 80 9.43 4.34 -18.18
C GLY A 80 8.29 3.52 -17.58
N LEU A 81 8.41 3.13 -16.30
CA LEU A 81 7.33 2.46 -15.58
C LEU A 81 6.10 3.35 -15.43
N ALA A 82 6.30 4.64 -15.10
CA ALA A 82 5.23 5.61 -14.92
C ALA A 82 4.41 5.78 -16.20
N SER A 83 5.07 6.06 -17.33
CA SER A 83 4.41 6.17 -18.65
C SER A 83 3.69 4.88 -19.06
N TYR A 84 4.30 3.72 -18.81
CA TYR A 84 3.66 2.43 -19.06
C TYR A 84 2.38 2.22 -18.23
N MET A 85 2.41 2.65 -16.96
CA MET A 85 1.26 2.55 -16.06
C MET A 85 0.18 3.56 -16.40
N GLU A 86 0.54 4.77 -16.82
CA GLU A 86 -0.36 5.79 -17.32
C GLU A 86 -1.15 5.28 -18.53
N THR A 87 -0.47 4.75 -19.55
CA THR A 87 -1.12 4.12 -20.72
C THR A 87 -2.09 2.99 -20.30
N ARG A 88 -1.72 2.21 -19.26
CA ARG A 88 -2.57 1.12 -18.77
C ARG A 88 -3.80 1.60 -18.03
N ILE A 89 -3.67 2.64 -17.22
CA ILE A 89 -4.74 3.14 -16.34
C ILE A 89 -5.64 4.10 -17.11
N LEU A 90 -5.05 5.07 -17.80
CA LEU A 90 -5.76 6.10 -18.53
C LEU A 90 -6.27 5.58 -19.87
N ASP A 91 -5.43 5.02 -20.73
CA ASP A 91 -5.89 4.65 -22.08
C ASP A 91 -6.65 3.33 -22.07
N LYS A 92 -6.06 2.30 -21.45
CA LYS A 92 -6.62 0.94 -21.46
C LYS A 92 -7.65 0.67 -20.36
N GLY A 93 -7.90 1.64 -19.48
CA GLY A 93 -8.90 1.54 -18.41
C GLY A 93 -8.68 0.40 -17.41
N ARG A 94 -7.45 -0.14 -17.30
CA ARG A 94 -7.14 -1.30 -16.44
C ARG A 94 -6.95 -0.87 -14.99
N LEU A 95 -8.03 -0.39 -14.38
CA LEU A 95 -8.10 0.05 -12.99
C LEU A 95 -8.10 -1.15 -12.05
N SER A 96 -7.03 -1.30 -11.28
CA SER A 96 -6.96 -2.24 -10.16
C SER A 96 -6.13 -1.60 -9.04
N GLY A 97 -6.39 -1.99 -7.78
CA GLY A 97 -5.64 -1.43 -6.65
C GLY A 97 -4.14 -1.65 -6.79
N LYS A 98 -3.70 -2.82 -7.28
CA LYS A 98 -2.29 -3.11 -7.53
C LYS A 98 -1.68 -2.19 -8.61
N ASN A 99 -2.43 -1.92 -9.69
CA ASN A 99 -1.97 -1.02 -10.74
C ASN A 99 -1.90 0.43 -10.25
N LEU A 100 -2.93 0.89 -9.51
CA LEU A 100 -2.93 2.22 -8.95
C LEU A 100 -1.76 2.44 -8.00
N LYS A 101 -1.52 1.49 -7.07
CA LYS A 101 -0.38 1.60 -6.14
C LYS A 101 0.95 1.69 -6.87
N LEU A 102 1.13 0.89 -7.92
CA LEU A 102 2.35 0.91 -8.71
C LEU A 102 2.51 2.23 -9.47
N PHE A 103 1.43 2.73 -10.09
CA PHE A 103 1.41 4.03 -10.77
C PHE A 103 1.78 5.17 -9.82
N LEU A 104 1.16 5.22 -8.65
CA LEU A 104 1.46 6.25 -7.65
C LEU A 104 2.90 6.15 -7.15
N ASN A 105 3.39 4.93 -6.86
CA ASN A 105 4.77 4.73 -6.43
C ASN A 105 5.78 5.09 -7.52
N SER A 106 5.53 4.74 -8.80
CA SER A 106 6.44 5.09 -9.90
C SER A 106 6.54 6.60 -10.11
N HIS A 107 5.42 7.31 -10.02
CA HIS A 107 5.41 8.77 -10.10
C HIS A 107 6.02 9.43 -8.86
N PHE A 108 5.76 8.89 -7.66
CA PHE A 108 6.41 9.36 -6.43
C PHE A 108 7.93 9.24 -6.51
N LEU A 109 8.45 8.11 -7.01
CA LEU A 109 9.89 7.90 -7.19
C LEU A 109 10.49 8.78 -8.30
N SER A 110 9.69 9.13 -9.32
CA SER A 110 10.11 10.02 -10.40
C SER A 110 9.96 11.52 -10.05
N GLY A 111 9.30 11.85 -8.93
CA GLY A 111 9.00 13.23 -8.53
C GLY A 111 7.88 13.90 -9.33
N ASP A 112 7.19 13.16 -10.22
CA ASP A 112 6.15 13.70 -11.10
C ASP A 112 4.76 13.57 -10.46
N PHE A 113 4.41 14.54 -9.62
CA PHE A 113 3.11 14.60 -8.94
C PHE A 113 2.01 15.25 -9.78
N GLU A 114 2.37 16.02 -10.81
CA GLU A 114 1.40 16.72 -11.67
C GLU A 114 0.62 15.75 -12.55
N THR A 115 1.29 14.74 -13.11
CA THR A 115 0.63 13.68 -13.88
C THR A 115 -0.33 12.88 -12.99
N VAL A 116 0.05 12.62 -11.74
CA VAL A 116 -0.85 11.98 -10.77
C VAL A 116 -2.08 12.86 -10.53
N LYS A 117 -1.91 14.16 -10.24
CA LYS A 117 -3.03 15.07 -9.97
C LYS A 117 -3.98 15.19 -11.16
N SER A 118 -3.46 15.35 -12.37
CA SER A 118 -4.28 15.43 -13.59
C SER A 118 -5.00 14.11 -13.92
N SER A 119 -4.47 12.95 -13.51
CA SER A 119 -5.13 11.65 -13.65
C SER A 119 -6.34 11.45 -12.74
N ILE A 120 -6.39 12.12 -11.57
CA ILE A 120 -7.45 11.96 -10.56
C ILE A 120 -8.85 12.22 -11.12
N PRO A 121 -9.16 13.36 -11.78
CA PRO A 121 -10.50 13.58 -12.34
C PRO A 121 -10.85 12.56 -13.42
N VAL A 122 -9.87 12.09 -14.21
CA VAL A 122 -10.10 11.04 -15.21
C VAL A 122 -10.50 9.73 -14.54
N ILE A 123 -9.83 9.33 -13.46
CA ILE A 123 -10.17 8.13 -12.67
C ILE A 123 -11.55 8.28 -12.02
N ARG A 124 -11.85 9.45 -11.44
CA ARG A 124 -13.16 9.76 -10.83
C ARG A 124 -14.30 9.60 -11.83
N ASN A 125 -14.12 10.12 -13.05
CA ASN A 125 -15.15 10.08 -14.09
C ASN A 125 -15.31 8.69 -14.71
N LYS A 126 -14.20 7.94 -14.89
CA LYS A 126 -14.25 6.59 -15.48
C LYS A 126 -14.83 5.54 -14.53
N ASN A 127 -14.50 5.61 -13.25
CA ASN A 127 -14.98 4.65 -12.26
C ASN A 127 -15.10 5.30 -10.86
N PRO A 128 -16.26 5.89 -10.54
CA PRO A 128 -16.50 6.56 -9.26
C PRO A 128 -16.32 5.65 -8.04
N ASP A 129 -16.74 4.38 -8.14
CA ASP A 129 -16.61 3.41 -7.06
C ASP A 129 -15.15 3.08 -6.75
N PHE A 130 -14.34 2.88 -7.80
CA PHE A 130 -12.91 2.66 -7.66
C PHE A 130 -12.21 3.88 -7.07
N PHE A 131 -12.57 5.08 -7.53
CA PHE A 131 -12.10 6.34 -6.97
C PHE A 131 -12.41 6.44 -5.48
N ASN A 132 -13.67 6.23 -5.08
CA ASN A 132 -14.09 6.31 -3.68
C ASN A 132 -13.34 5.31 -2.78
N LYS A 133 -13.16 4.07 -3.24
CA LYS A 133 -12.39 3.04 -2.52
C LYS A 133 -10.91 3.39 -2.36
N ASN A 134 -10.33 4.13 -3.30
CA ASN A 134 -8.90 4.47 -3.31
C ASN A 134 -8.64 5.96 -3.02
N ARG A 135 -9.62 6.68 -2.48
CA ARG A 135 -9.53 8.14 -2.31
C ARG A 135 -8.34 8.55 -1.44
N ALA A 136 -8.04 7.79 -0.38
CA ALA A 136 -6.85 8.02 0.45
C ALA A 136 -5.55 7.88 -0.33
N ASN A 137 -5.45 6.85 -1.18
CA ASN A 137 -4.30 6.61 -2.05
C ASN A 137 -4.19 7.65 -3.16
N LEU A 138 -5.26 8.33 -3.56
CA LEU A 138 -5.19 9.38 -4.57
C LEU A 138 -4.89 10.74 -3.94
N GLY A 139 -5.55 11.07 -2.84
CA GLY A 139 -5.47 12.40 -2.22
C GLY A 139 -4.20 12.68 -1.43
N TYR A 140 -3.45 11.65 -1.01
CA TYR A 140 -2.20 11.86 -0.27
C TYR A 140 -1.15 12.65 -1.07
N VAL A 141 -1.26 12.67 -2.40
CA VAL A 141 -0.37 13.45 -3.27
C VAL A 141 -0.41 14.94 -2.94
N TYR A 142 -1.60 15.49 -2.67
CA TYR A 142 -1.77 16.90 -2.28
C TYR A 142 -1.13 17.18 -0.91
N ILE A 143 -1.16 16.19 0.00
CA ILE A 143 -0.51 16.30 1.31
C ILE A 143 1.01 16.32 1.16
N LEU A 144 1.57 15.44 0.32
CA LEU A 144 3.01 15.35 0.10
C LEU A 144 3.60 16.57 -0.59
N THR A 145 2.87 17.12 -1.57
CA THR A 145 3.22 18.35 -2.29
C THR A 145 2.95 19.62 -1.48
N LYS A 146 2.43 19.49 -0.25
CA LYS A 146 2.08 20.58 0.68
C LYS A 146 0.97 21.50 0.16
N GLU A 147 0.15 21.03 -0.78
CA GLU A 147 -1.02 21.72 -1.31
C GLU A 147 -2.23 21.51 -0.38
N TYR A 148 -2.09 21.92 0.88
CA TYR A 148 -3.02 21.55 1.96
C TYR A 148 -4.44 22.06 1.78
N ARG A 149 -4.63 23.20 1.09
CA ARG A 149 -5.97 23.70 0.76
C ARG A 149 -6.68 22.78 -0.25
N GLN A 150 -5.99 22.41 -1.33
CA GLN A 150 -6.53 21.46 -2.31
C GLN A 150 -6.74 20.08 -1.69
N ALA A 151 -5.86 19.66 -0.76
CA ALA A 151 -6.06 18.43 0.00
C ALA A 151 -7.35 18.49 0.83
N ALA A 152 -7.64 19.62 1.50
CA ALA A 152 -8.88 19.80 2.24
C ALA A 152 -10.10 19.69 1.33
N ASP A 153 -10.11 20.43 0.22
CA ASP A 153 -11.19 20.39 -0.79
C ASP A 153 -11.38 18.95 -1.33
N PHE A 154 -10.27 18.24 -1.59
CA PHE A 154 -10.31 16.87 -2.10
C PHE A 154 -10.96 15.88 -1.11
N PHE A 155 -10.70 16.04 0.20
CA PHE A 155 -11.19 15.13 1.23
C PHE A 155 -12.54 15.55 1.83
N GLU A 156 -13.00 16.78 1.64
CA GLU A 156 -14.22 17.33 2.22
C GLU A 156 -15.43 16.41 2.04
N ASP A 157 -15.76 16.03 0.80
CA ASP A 157 -16.93 15.18 0.52
C ASP A 157 -16.86 13.81 1.23
N SER A 158 -15.64 13.32 1.49
CA SER A 158 -15.42 11.99 2.08
C SER A 158 -15.96 11.88 3.49
N CYS A 159 -16.02 13.02 4.19
CA CYS A 159 -16.50 13.07 5.57
C CYS A 159 -18.03 12.96 5.67
N ASN A 160 -18.74 13.23 4.57
CA ASN A 160 -20.20 13.20 4.50
C ASN A 160 -20.73 11.86 3.94
N THR A 161 -20.01 11.24 3.02
CA THR A 161 -20.49 10.02 2.32
C THR A 161 -19.94 8.72 2.89
N VAL A 162 -18.72 8.73 3.42
CA VAL A 162 -18.07 7.53 3.95
C VAL A 162 -18.22 7.54 5.46
N LYS A 163 -19.38 7.08 5.96
CA LYS A 163 -19.51 6.70 7.37
C LYS A 163 -18.29 5.84 7.72
N GLU A 164 -17.49 6.33 8.65
CA GLU A 164 -16.46 5.56 9.36
C GLU A 164 -15.20 5.16 8.57
N ASN A 165 -14.61 6.04 7.76
CA ASN A 165 -13.19 5.89 7.41
C ASN A 165 -12.30 6.85 8.23
N PRO A 166 -11.73 6.40 9.37
CA PRO A 166 -10.85 7.21 10.20
C PRO A 166 -9.66 7.83 9.46
N LEU A 167 -9.15 7.15 8.43
CA LEU A 167 -8.02 7.64 7.63
C LEU A 167 -8.40 8.87 6.81
N LEU A 168 -9.53 8.82 6.09
CA LEU A 168 -9.98 9.94 5.26
C LEU A 168 -10.32 11.16 6.13
N ARG A 169 -11.01 10.93 7.26
CA ARG A 169 -11.30 11.98 8.21
C ARG A 169 -10.04 12.56 8.85
N PHE A 170 -9.05 11.72 9.16
CA PHE A 170 -7.75 12.19 9.65
C PHE A 170 -7.04 13.05 8.61
N PHE A 171 -6.99 12.62 7.35
CA PHE A 171 -6.39 13.40 6.27
C PHE A 171 -7.12 14.72 6.03
N TYR A 172 -8.45 14.75 6.14
CA TYR A 172 -9.20 16.00 6.08
C TYR A 172 -8.83 16.94 7.24
N GLY A 173 -8.91 16.45 8.48
CA GLY A 173 -8.55 17.24 9.67
C GLY A 173 -7.10 17.73 9.65
N TYR A 174 -6.18 16.90 9.17
CA TYR A 174 -4.78 17.30 8.99
C TYR A 174 -4.62 18.38 7.91
N SER A 175 -5.32 18.25 6.78
CA SER A 175 -5.29 19.24 5.69
C SER A 175 -5.85 20.59 6.14
N LEU A 176 -6.92 20.59 6.95
CA LEU A 176 -7.46 21.79 7.58
C LEU A 176 -6.45 22.42 8.55
N TYR A 177 -5.81 21.62 9.40
CA TYR A 177 -4.77 22.13 10.31
C TYR A 177 -3.61 22.77 9.55
N ALA A 178 -3.09 22.09 8.53
CA ALA A 178 -1.96 22.54 7.74
C ALA A 178 -2.29 23.74 6.84
N SER A 179 -3.57 23.95 6.51
CA SER A 179 -4.09 25.16 5.85
C SER A 179 -4.52 26.26 6.84
N ASN A 180 -4.12 26.16 8.11
CA ASN A 180 -4.39 27.12 9.19
C ASN A 180 -5.87 27.25 9.61
N GLN A 181 -6.74 26.31 9.22
CA GLN A 181 -8.15 26.24 9.64
C GLN A 181 -8.28 25.42 10.94
N LYS A 182 -7.71 25.95 12.02
CA LYS A 182 -7.50 25.22 13.29
C LYS A 182 -8.79 24.75 13.97
N GLU A 183 -9.83 25.58 14.03
CA GLU A 183 -11.14 25.22 14.60
C GLU A 183 -11.79 24.06 13.84
N ALA A 184 -11.87 24.20 12.51
CA ALA A 184 -12.42 23.17 11.63
C ALA A 184 -11.63 21.87 11.71
N ALA A 185 -10.29 21.95 11.86
CA ALA A 185 -9.44 20.80 12.07
C ALA A 185 -9.80 20.06 13.36
N VAL A 186 -9.91 20.76 14.50
CA VAL A 186 -10.31 20.14 15.78
C VAL A 186 -11.69 19.50 15.67
N LYS A 187 -12.68 20.19 15.07
CA LYS A 187 -14.02 19.64 14.86
C LYS A 187 -14.03 18.30 14.11
N ASN A 188 -13.09 18.11 13.17
CA ASN A 188 -12.98 16.88 12.39
C ASN A 188 -12.07 15.82 13.02
N LEU A 189 -11.06 16.22 13.78
CA LEU A 189 -10.16 15.29 14.49
C LEU A 189 -10.75 14.78 15.81
N PHE A 190 -11.55 15.59 16.51
CA PHE A 190 -12.10 15.26 17.83
C PHE A 190 -12.92 13.96 17.84
N PRO A 191 -13.81 13.69 16.87
CA PRO A 191 -14.54 12.42 16.82
C PRO A 191 -13.63 11.19 16.64
N LEU A 192 -12.41 11.36 16.13
CA LEU A 192 -11.47 10.25 15.97
C LEU A 192 -10.83 9.82 17.29
N LEU A 193 -11.02 10.58 18.38
CA LEU A 193 -10.62 10.15 19.72
C LEU A 193 -11.40 8.91 20.19
N GLU A 194 -12.61 8.71 19.67
CA GLU A 194 -13.46 7.53 19.93
C GLU A 194 -13.33 6.45 18.83
N SER A 195 -12.40 6.61 17.88
CA SER A 195 -12.15 5.63 16.82
C SER A 195 -11.68 4.30 17.41
N TYR A 196 -12.23 3.19 16.91
CA TYR A 196 -11.76 1.83 17.21
C TYR A 196 -10.32 1.58 16.74
N ASN A 197 -9.83 2.33 15.75
CA ASN A 197 -8.46 2.22 15.28
C ASN A 197 -7.51 3.04 16.19
N PRO A 198 -6.63 2.39 16.98
CA PRO A 198 -5.75 3.07 17.93
C PRO A 198 -4.73 3.99 17.29
N LEU A 199 -4.35 3.75 16.03
CA LEU A 199 -3.44 4.63 15.30
C LEU A 199 -4.09 5.99 15.05
N PHE A 200 -5.29 6.02 14.46
CA PHE A 200 -5.96 7.29 14.16
C PHE A 200 -6.44 8.00 15.42
N LYS A 201 -6.74 7.26 16.50
CA LYS A 201 -6.95 7.82 17.84
C LYS A 201 -5.71 8.58 18.32
N LEU A 202 -4.53 7.95 18.28
CA LEU A 202 -3.27 8.57 18.68
C LEU A 202 -2.91 9.79 17.81
N LEU A 203 -2.97 9.63 16.49
CA LEU A 203 -2.62 10.69 15.54
C LEU A 203 -3.52 11.93 15.70
N SER A 204 -4.82 11.71 15.93
CA SER A 204 -5.79 12.79 16.12
C SER A 204 -5.60 13.48 17.47
N ALA A 205 -5.33 12.72 18.54
CA ALA A 205 -5.01 13.27 19.85
C ALA A 205 -3.77 14.18 19.80
N TYR A 206 -2.69 13.69 19.17
CA TYR A 206 -1.48 14.49 18.98
C TYR A 206 -1.73 15.75 18.12
N GLY A 207 -2.53 15.63 17.05
CA GLY A 207 -2.91 16.76 16.21
C GLY A 207 -3.68 17.84 16.98
N ILE A 208 -4.66 17.43 17.79
CA ILE A 208 -5.43 18.36 18.62
C ILE A 208 -4.53 19.03 19.67
N LYS A 209 -3.66 18.26 20.36
CA LYS A 209 -2.69 18.82 21.31
C LYS A 209 -1.83 19.91 20.65
N ARG A 210 -1.32 19.62 19.46
CA ARG A 210 -0.48 20.58 18.72
C ARG A 210 -1.25 21.82 18.27
N ILE A 211 -2.53 21.68 17.93
CA ILE A 211 -3.40 22.82 17.62
C ILE A 211 -3.58 23.68 18.88
N MET A 212 -3.87 23.06 20.02
CA MET A 212 -4.00 23.76 21.30
C MET A 212 -2.74 24.50 21.72
N ASP A 213 -1.56 23.90 21.55
CA ASP A 213 -0.28 24.53 21.90
C ASP A 213 0.04 25.74 21.03
N LEU A 214 -0.46 25.75 19.79
CA LEU A 214 -0.20 26.78 18.79
C LEU A 214 -1.37 27.76 18.62
N SER A 215 -2.42 27.70 19.44
CA SER A 215 -3.56 28.58 19.30
C SER A 215 -4.25 28.92 20.62
N PHE A 216 -4.58 30.19 20.79
CA PHE A 216 -5.39 30.70 21.91
C PHE A 216 -6.90 30.62 21.61
N ILE A 217 -7.29 29.81 20.63
CA ILE A 217 -8.66 29.73 20.11
C ILE A 217 -9.60 29.11 21.14
N PHE A 218 -9.13 28.08 21.86
CA PHE A 218 -9.93 27.38 22.86
C PHE A 218 -9.70 28.00 24.24
N LEU A 219 -10.76 28.48 24.88
CA LEU A 219 -10.70 29.14 26.19
C LEU A 219 -11.69 28.50 27.17
N GLY A 220 -11.40 28.67 28.46
CA GLY A 220 -12.30 28.27 29.55
C GLY A 220 -12.60 26.76 29.58
N GLU A 221 -13.88 26.43 29.59
CA GLU A 221 -14.38 25.08 29.81
C GLU A 221 -14.13 24.14 28.63
N GLU A 222 -14.18 24.65 27.40
CA GLU A 222 -13.92 23.87 26.18
C GLU A 222 -12.47 23.35 26.15
N LYS A 223 -11.52 24.23 26.47
CA LYS A 223 -10.09 23.87 26.58
C LYS A 223 -9.88 22.74 27.60
N LYS A 224 -10.49 22.89 28.79
CA LYS A 224 -10.40 21.90 29.88
C LYS A 224 -10.99 20.54 29.49
N ASN A 225 -12.11 20.54 28.74
CA ASN A 225 -12.73 19.32 28.25
C ASN A 225 -11.83 18.59 27.24
N ILE A 226 -11.22 19.32 26.30
CA ILE A 226 -10.28 18.76 25.34
C ILE A 226 -9.05 18.19 26.06
N GLU A 227 -8.45 18.93 26.99
CA GLU A 227 -7.30 18.45 27.78
C GLU A 227 -7.63 17.18 28.56
N THR A 228 -8.79 17.13 29.21
CA THR A 228 -9.25 15.93 29.93
C THR A 228 -9.38 14.72 29.00
N SER A 229 -9.91 14.93 27.80
CA SER A 229 -10.04 13.89 26.77
C SER A 229 -8.67 13.41 26.28
N LEU A 230 -7.72 14.32 26.06
CA LEU A 230 -6.36 14.00 25.64
C LEU A 230 -5.61 13.20 26.72
N GLU A 231 -5.75 13.57 27.99
CA GLU A 231 -5.16 12.84 29.11
C GLU A 231 -5.75 11.43 29.27
N LYS A 232 -7.06 11.27 29.05
CA LYS A 232 -7.71 9.96 28.99
C LYS A 232 -7.08 9.08 27.91
N ILE A 233 -6.90 9.62 26.70
CA ILE A 233 -6.26 8.88 25.59
C ILE A 233 -4.79 8.56 25.88
N LYS A 234 -4.04 9.52 26.47
CA LYS A 234 -2.64 9.31 26.87
C LYS A 234 -2.54 8.14 27.86
N LYS A 235 -3.42 8.10 28.88
CA LYS A 235 -3.51 7.00 29.85
C LYS A 235 -3.94 5.67 29.23
N GLU A 236 -4.87 5.68 28.28
CA GLU A 236 -5.34 4.49 27.58
C GLU A 236 -4.22 3.85 26.73
N LEU A 237 -3.46 4.65 25.99
CA LEU A 237 -2.51 4.17 24.99
C LEU A 237 -1.09 3.95 25.52
N LYS A 238 -0.69 4.64 26.60
CA LYS A 238 0.67 4.54 27.19
C LYS A 238 1.05 3.12 27.63
N PRO A 239 0.19 2.32 28.30
CA PRO A 239 0.52 0.93 28.66
C PRO A 239 0.77 0.03 27.43
N GLY A 240 0.13 0.34 26.30
CA GLY A 240 0.29 -0.41 25.05
C GLY A 240 1.65 -0.21 24.37
N LEU A 241 2.44 0.81 24.73
CA LEU A 241 3.75 1.08 24.10
C LEU A 241 4.88 0.18 24.62
N THR A 242 4.81 -0.23 25.89
CA THR A 242 5.83 -1.06 26.55
C THR A 242 5.70 -2.53 26.15
N MET A 243 4.53 -2.94 25.65
CA MET A 243 4.32 -4.30 25.16
C MET A 243 5.00 -4.51 23.80
N LYS A 244 5.67 -5.66 23.65
CA LYS A 244 6.28 -6.13 22.40
C LYS A 244 5.30 -6.15 21.20
N LYS A 245 3.99 -6.13 21.48
CA LYS A 245 2.86 -6.05 20.53
C LYS A 245 1.92 -4.88 20.85
N SER A 246 2.40 -3.64 20.71
CA SER A 246 1.54 -2.46 20.79
C SER A 246 0.43 -2.49 19.71
N PRO A 247 -0.85 -2.29 20.06
CA PRO A 247 -1.93 -2.27 19.08
C PRO A 247 -1.79 -1.11 18.08
N VAL A 248 -1.25 0.03 18.53
CA VAL A 248 -0.91 1.18 17.67
C VAL A 248 0.17 0.78 16.66
N LYS A 249 1.24 0.12 17.11
CA LYS A 249 2.31 -0.35 16.22
C LYS A 249 1.80 -1.38 15.21
N ALA A 250 0.93 -2.31 15.62
CA ALA A 250 0.32 -3.28 14.71
C ALA A 250 -0.51 -2.59 13.61
N CYS A 251 -1.30 -1.59 13.98
CA CYS A 251 -2.06 -0.77 13.01
C CYS A 251 -1.11 -0.02 12.07
N PHE A 252 -0.06 0.62 12.61
CA PHE A 252 0.92 1.32 11.77
C PHE A 252 1.64 0.39 10.78
N LEU A 253 2.01 -0.83 11.18
CA LEU A 253 2.61 -1.83 10.29
C LEU A 253 1.67 -2.26 9.16
N LYS A 254 0.36 -2.22 9.38
CA LYS A 254 -0.65 -2.45 8.33
C LYS A 254 -0.64 -1.30 7.33
N GLU A 255 -0.68 -0.06 7.82
CA GLU A 255 -0.63 1.15 7.00
C GLU A 255 0.70 1.34 6.27
N GLN A 256 1.80 0.77 6.77
CA GLN A 256 3.13 0.87 6.16
C GLN A 256 3.21 0.30 4.73
N LYS A 257 2.28 -0.60 4.38
CA LYS A 257 2.20 -1.21 3.04
C LYS A 257 1.45 -0.34 2.03
N GLU A 258 0.89 0.78 2.48
CA GLU A 258 0.06 1.67 1.68
C GLU A 258 0.87 2.86 1.17
N VAL A 259 0.45 3.38 0.01
CA VAL A 259 1.19 4.41 -0.74
C VAL A 259 1.22 5.73 0.02
N TYR A 260 0.20 5.99 0.84
CA TYR A 260 0.10 7.20 1.68
C TYR A 260 0.92 7.15 2.97
N CYS A 261 1.58 6.04 3.30
CA CYS A 261 2.37 5.92 4.53
C CYS A 261 3.40 7.06 4.72
N PRO A 262 4.12 7.53 3.69
CA PRO A 262 5.07 8.64 3.84
C PRO A 262 4.44 9.92 4.40
N ALA A 263 3.15 10.17 4.19
CA ALA A 263 2.44 11.31 4.76
C ALA A 263 2.15 11.14 6.27
N ILE A 264 1.88 9.91 6.71
CA ILE A 264 1.51 9.59 8.11
C ILE A 264 2.74 9.34 8.98
N LYS A 265 3.81 8.76 8.43
CA LYS A 265 4.98 8.30 9.19
C LYS A 265 5.59 9.40 10.09
N PRO A 266 5.84 10.64 9.60
CA PRO A 266 6.39 11.69 10.46
C PRO A 266 5.46 12.09 11.61
N TRP A 267 4.15 12.02 11.37
CA TRP A 267 3.12 12.30 12.38
C TRP A 267 3.06 11.20 13.43
N TYR A 268 3.14 9.95 13.00
CA TYR A 268 3.21 8.80 13.88
C TYR A 268 4.42 8.88 14.81
N GLU A 269 5.62 9.12 14.27
CA GLU A 269 6.85 9.21 15.06
C GLU A 269 6.77 10.31 16.13
N LYS A 270 6.24 11.49 15.79
CA LYS A 270 6.04 12.59 16.75
C LYS A 270 4.97 12.29 17.79
N SER A 271 3.88 11.64 17.39
CA SER A 271 2.82 11.23 18.33
C SER A 271 3.31 10.20 19.34
N LEU A 272 4.25 9.33 18.96
CA LEU A 272 4.90 8.40 19.89
C LEU A 272 5.79 9.11 20.90
N LEU A 273 6.51 10.16 20.49
CA LEU A 273 7.32 10.97 21.41
C LEU A 273 6.42 11.66 22.45
N TRP A 274 5.35 12.31 21.99
CA TRP A 274 4.36 12.93 22.87
C TRP A 274 3.74 11.95 23.88
N LEU A 275 3.47 10.70 23.46
CA LEU A 275 2.92 9.68 24.35
C LEU A 275 3.93 9.21 25.42
N LYS A 276 5.23 9.36 25.16
CA LYS A 276 6.33 9.02 26.09
C LYS A 276 6.69 10.16 27.04
N GLU A 277 6.44 11.40 26.65
CA GLU A 277 6.61 12.56 27.54
C GLU A 277 5.81 12.34 28.83
N GLU A 278 6.45 12.58 29.98
CA GLU A 278 5.84 12.42 31.30
C GLU A 278 4.74 13.46 31.52
#